data_AF-A0A2H9M6U5-F1
#
_entry.id   AF-A0A2H9M6U5-F1
#
_cell.length_a   1.000
_cell.length_b   1.000
_cell.length_c   1.000
_cell.angle_alpha   90.00
_cell.angle_beta   90.00
_cell.angle_gamma   90.00
#
_symmetry.space_group_name_H-M   'P 1'
#
loop_
_entity.id
_entity.type
_entity.pdbx_description
1 polymer ?
#
loop_
_entity_poly.entity_id
_entity_poly.type
_entity_poly.pdbx_seq_one_letter_code
_entity_poly.pdbx_strand_id
1 'polypeptide(L)' 'MKVTKVFDSGDMGGIVCSIEYNGRAFVVSLTRLGAKQDHPLNKRILDYQRHRVNKLKST' A
#
# COMPACT_ATOMS: atom_id res chain seq x y z
N MET A 1 9.67 15.19 -6.59
CA MET A 1 9.24 13.85 -6.13
C MET A 1 8.16 13.35 -7.06
N LYS A 2 8.26 12.11 -7.57
CA LYS A 2 7.28 11.55 -8.52
C LYS A 2 6.90 10.13 -8.10
N VAL A 3 5.61 9.82 -8.05
CA VAL A 3 5.14 8.43 -7.89
C VAL A 3 5.23 7.75 -9.25
N THR A 4 5.93 6.61 -9.31
CA THR A 4 6.16 5.89 -10.57
C THR A 4 5.25 4.68 -10.71
N LYS A 5 4.96 3.97 -9.61
CA LYS A 5 4.11 2.78 -9.63
C LYS A 5 3.48 2.51 -8.27
N VAL A 6 2.26 1.96 -8.27
CA VAL A 6 1.60 1.42 -7.07
C VAL A 6 1.34 -0.07 -7.29
N PHE A 7 1.81 -0.92 -6.38
CA PHE A 7 1.71 -2.37 -6.53
C PHE A 7 1.51 -3.08 -5.19
N ASP A 8 1.07 -4.34 -5.26
CA ASP A 8 0.97 -5.23 -4.11
C ASP A 8 2.29 -6.00 -3.99
N SER A 9 2.93 -5.93 -2.83
CA SER A 9 4.18 -6.60 -2.49
C SER A 9 3.95 -7.88 -1.68
N GLY A 10 2.72 -8.39 -1.63
CA GLY A 10 2.35 -9.62 -0.93
C GLY A 10 2.17 -9.44 0.57
N ASP A 11 2.22 -10.55 1.30
CA ASP A 11 1.90 -10.57 2.73
C ASP A 11 2.89 -9.79 3.61
N MET A 12 4.18 -9.76 3.26
CA MET A 12 5.16 -9.01 4.05
C MET A 12 5.15 -7.51 3.73
N GLY A 13 5.02 -7.11 2.47
CA GLY A 13 5.12 -5.70 2.05
C GLY A 13 3.80 -4.95 1.92
N GLY A 14 2.73 -5.66 1.57
CA GLY A 14 1.40 -5.13 1.29
C GLY A 14 1.34 -4.12 0.14
N ILE A 15 0.41 -3.17 0.22
CA ILE A 15 0.30 -2.12 -0.78
C ILE A 15 1.45 -1.14 -0.62
N VAL A 16 2.25 -0.99 -1.67
CA VAL A 16 3.42 -0.11 -1.72
C VAL A 16 3.37 0.80 -2.94
N CYS A 17 4.09 1.92 -2.89
CA CYS A 17 4.40 2.70 -4.07
C CYS A 17 5.91 2.85 -4.25
N SER A 18 6.33 2.97 -5.50
CA SER A 18 7.67 3.43 -5.85
C SER A 18 7.62 4.93 -6.09
N ILE A 19 8.53 5.66 -5.45
CA ILE A 19 8.73 7.09 -5.65
C ILE A 19 10.15 7.36 -6.12
N GLU A 20 10.28 8.32 -7.03
CA GLU A 20 11.56 8.85 -7.46
C GLU A 20 11.79 10.21 -6.81
N TYR A 21 12.92 10.33 -6.12
CA TYR A 21 13.34 11.55 -5.45
C TYR A 21 14.86 11.70 -5.52
N ASN A 22 15.33 12.83 -6.05
CA ASN A 22 16.75 13.15 -6.22
C ASN A 22 17.57 12.04 -6.93
N GLY A 23 17.02 11.48 -8.00
CA GLY A 23 17.67 10.42 -8.78
C GLY A 23 17.73 9.05 -8.08
N ARG A 24 17.02 8.88 -6.96
CA ARG A 24 16.93 7.62 -6.22
C ARG A 24 15.50 7.11 -6.20
N ALA A 25 15.35 5.79 -6.35
CA ALA A 25 14.07 5.11 -6.21
C ALA A 25 13.88 4.63 -4.76
N PHE A 26 12.71 4.92 -4.19
CA PHE A 26 12.32 4.45 -2.87
C PHE A 26 11.03 3.65 -2.99
N VAL A 27 10.91 2.58 -2.19
CA VAL A 27 9.66 1.84 -2.02
C VAL A 27 9.07 2.21 -0.67
N VAL A 28 7.83 2.69 -0.68
CA VAL A 28 7.13 3.19 0.51
C VAL A 28 5.86 2.37 0.73
N SER A 29 5.64 1.93 1.97
CA SER A 29 4.43 1.19 2.34
C SER A 29 3.24 2.13 2.51
N LEU A 30 2.17 1.84 1.78
CA LEU A 30 0.88 2.51 1.87
C LEU A 30 -0.10 1.75 2.78
N THR A 31 0.19 0.48 3.08
CA THR A 31 -0.69 -0.46 3.81
C THR A 31 -1.26 0.08 5.13
N ARG A 32 -0.52 0.93 5.85
CA ARG A 32 -0.94 1.48 7.15
C ARG A 32 -1.48 2.92 7.07
N LEU A 33 -1.55 3.51 5.89
CA LEU A 33 -2.02 4.88 5.73
C LEU A 33 -3.54 4.92 5.70
N GLY A 34 -4.12 5.91 6.38
CA GLY A 34 -5.52 6.28 6.21
C GLY A 34 -5.68 7.09 4.92
N ALA A 35 -6.20 6.46 3.86
CA ALA A 35 -6.59 7.18 2.65
C ALA A 35 -7.96 7.84 2.85
N LYS A 36 -8.16 9.06 2.36
CA LYS A 36 -9.49 9.70 2.33
C LYS A 36 -10.47 8.86 1.50
N GLN A 37 -11.77 8.88 1.80
CA GLN A 37 -12.78 8.09 1.08
C GLN A 37 -12.75 8.31 -0.43
N ASP A 38 -12.52 9.54 -0.86
CA ASP A 38 -12.54 9.94 -2.26
C ASP A 38 -11.23 9.60 -3.00
N HIS A 39 -10.24 9.06 -2.29
CA HIS A 39 -8.96 8.74 -2.88
C HIS A 39 -9.03 7.41 -3.65
N PRO A 40 -8.51 7.32 -4.89
CA PRO A 40 -8.63 6.11 -5.72
C PRO A 40 -7.99 4.85 -5.10
N LEU A 41 -7.01 5.03 -4.21
CA LEU A 41 -6.36 3.92 -3.49
C LEU A 41 -7.08 3.48 -2.22
N ASN A 42 -8.12 4.20 -1.77
CA ASN A 42 -8.79 3.91 -0.51
C ASN A 42 -9.32 2.48 -0.47
N LYS A 43 -10.18 2.13 -1.42
CA LYS A 43 -10.79 0.80 -1.50
C LYS A 43 -9.74 -0.31 -1.51
N ARG A 44 -8.69 -0.15 -2.32
CA ARG A 44 -7.59 -1.12 -2.43
C ARG A 44 -6.84 -1.31 -1.10
N ILE A 45 -6.55 -0.23 -0.39
CA ILE A 45 -5.86 -0.28 0.91
C ILE A 45 -6.77 -0.93 1.96
N LEU A 46 -8.05 -0.55 2.02
CA LEU A 46 -9.02 -1.14 2.95
C LEU A 46 -9.21 -2.64 2.71
N ASP A 47 -9.35 -3.05 1.45
CA ASP A 47 -9.54 -4.45 1.09
C ASP A 47 -8.33 -5.30 1.50
N TYR A 48 -7.11 -4.80 1.25
CA TYR A 48 -5.88 -5.46 1.71
C TYR A 48 -5.84 -5.56 3.24
N GLN A 49 -6.13 -4.48 3.96
CA GLN A 49 -6.13 -4.47 5.43
C GLN A 49 -7.12 -5.47 6.01
N ARG A 50 -8.36 -5.54 5.48
CA ARG A 50 -9.38 -6.50 5.90
C ARG A 50 -8.93 -7.94 5.63
N HIS A 51 -8.42 -8.21 4.43
CA HIS A 51 -7.91 -9.54 4.07
C HIS A 51 -6.82 -9.98 5.05
N ARG A 52 -5.87 -9.09 5.36
CA ARG A 52 -4.79 -9.35 6.31
C ARG A 52 -5.29 -9.62 7.73
N VAL A 53 -6.23 -8.81 8.23
CA VAL A 53 -6.84 -9.03 9.56
C VAL A 53 -7.56 -10.38 9.62
N ASN A 54 -8.31 -10.75 8.59
CA ASN A 54 -9.01 -12.04 8.54
C ASN A 54 -8.02 -13.20 8.54
N LYS A 55 -6.96 -13.12 7.73
CA LYS A 55 -5.90 -14.14 7.69
C LYS A 55 -5.22 -14.32 9.04
N LEU A 56 -4.93 -13.22 9.74
CA LEU A 56 -4.33 -13.26 11.08
C LEU A 56 -5.26 -13.84 12.15
N LYS A 57 -6.57 -13.63 12.03
CA LYS A 57 -7.57 -14.21 12.95
C LYS A 57 -7.79 -15.71 12.74
N SER A 58 -7.47 -16.22 11.56
CA SER A 58 -7.59 -17.64 11.22
C SER A 58 -6.34 -18.46 11.59
N THR A 59 -5.34 -17.84 12.22
CA THR A 59 -4.14 -18.49 12.78
C THR A 59 -4.28 -18.59 14.29
#